data_AF-A0A9W8JML9-F1
#
_entry.id   AF-A0A9W8JML9-F1
#
_cell.length_a   1.000
_cell.length_b   1.000
_cell.length_c   1.000
_cell.angle_alpha   90.00
_cell.angle_beta   90.00
_cell.angle_gamma   90.00
#
_symmetry.space_group_name_H-M   'P 1'
#
loop_
_entity.id
_entity.type
_entity.pdbx_description
1 polymer ?
#
loop_
_entity_poly.entity_id
_entity_poly.type
_entity_poly.pdbx_seq_one_letter_code
_entity_poly.pdbx_strand_id
1 'polypeptide(L)'
;MPVSEQLMRVAIYARQIFIQQPNRRFVRLLILSGEHFRLFHFDRSGVQHTPPINFHDNPHTFVRVVLGLTSPDESDIGLDPSIQWAIENGRKVSGTLRTRNSDGQEVVYPLSRVEPFFFRGVIRGRATICWSARDSVTGEELVIKDSWRDDDRVSEHVYLQEALGIPGVVQMVSCEPDRGQTRHLRGFGDSIPAGFHNRIETRVVVKSYGKSVKYFTSAMQVVCALRDAIAGHMELYKKGTLHRDVSIYNVLLGKPDAEPGYRGILIDFDMATRRDVGSSTDWRILSYAETTTMTHFPVTTWMI
;
A
#
# COMPACT_ATOMS: atom_id res chain seq x y z
N MET A 1 -32.96 -8.94 -5.92
CA MET A 1 -31.60 -9.11 -6.48
C MET A 1 -30.72 -9.82 -5.47
N PRO A 2 -30.07 -10.95 -5.82
CA PRO A 2 -29.14 -11.67 -4.94
C PRO A 2 -27.98 -10.80 -4.45
N VAL A 3 -27.43 -11.09 -3.26
CA VAL A 3 -26.32 -10.32 -2.69
C VAL A 3 -25.05 -10.38 -3.54
N SER A 4 -24.81 -11.51 -4.22
CA SER A 4 -23.66 -11.69 -5.12
C SER A 4 -23.71 -10.72 -6.30
N GLU A 5 -24.89 -10.53 -6.90
CA GLU A 5 -25.08 -9.58 -8.00
C GLU A 5 -24.96 -8.13 -7.51
N GLN A 6 -25.55 -7.81 -6.35
CA GLN A 6 -25.38 -6.51 -5.71
C GLN A 6 -23.89 -6.21 -5.46
N LEU A 7 -23.17 -7.18 -4.89
CA LEU A 7 -21.74 -7.08 -4.57
C LEU A 7 -20.90 -6.81 -5.83
N MET A 8 -21.16 -7.51 -6.92
CA MET A 8 -20.44 -7.30 -8.18
C MET A 8 -20.60 -5.85 -8.67
N ARG A 9 -21.82 -5.31 -8.61
CA ARG A 9 -22.10 -3.91 -9.01
C ARG A 9 -21.39 -2.92 -8.09
N VAL A 10 -21.54 -3.06 -6.76
CA VAL A 10 -20.94 -2.10 -5.81
C VAL A 10 -19.42 -2.19 -5.74
N ALA A 11 -18.83 -3.36 -6.01
CA ALA A 11 -17.38 -3.51 -6.05
C ALA A 11 -16.75 -2.67 -7.19
N ILE A 12 -17.43 -2.56 -8.34
CA ILE A 12 -16.98 -1.70 -9.43
C ILE A 12 -16.95 -0.24 -8.98
N TYR A 13 -18.04 0.25 -8.37
CA TYR A 13 -18.11 1.61 -7.85
C TYR A 13 -17.08 1.87 -6.74
N ALA A 14 -16.95 0.97 -5.77
CA ALA A 14 -15.97 1.09 -4.68
C ALA A 14 -14.54 1.15 -5.23
N ARG A 15 -14.21 0.32 -6.21
CA ARG A 15 -12.90 0.36 -6.88
C ARG A 15 -12.66 1.70 -7.56
N GLN A 16 -13.64 2.25 -8.28
CA GLN A 16 -13.51 3.56 -8.92
C GLN A 16 -13.34 4.67 -7.89
N ILE A 17 -14.08 4.63 -6.77
CA ILE A 17 -13.92 5.61 -5.69
C ILE A 17 -12.51 5.55 -5.12
N PHE A 18 -11.95 4.37 -4.82
CA PHE A 18 -10.57 4.26 -4.36
C PHE A 18 -9.54 4.79 -5.36
N ILE A 19 -9.80 4.68 -6.67
CA ILE A 19 -8.90 5.19 -7.72
C ILE A 19 -8.98 6.71 -7.79
N GLN A 20 -10.18 7.29 -7.77
CA GLN A 20 -10.40 8.73 -7.93
C GLN A 20 -10.19 9.52 -6.63
N GLN A 21 -10.30 8.86 -5.49
CA GLN A 21 -10.11 9.42 -4.15
C GLN A 21 -9.01 8.64 -3.42
N PRO A 22 -7.73 8.86 -3.80
CA PRO A 22 -6.60 8.08 -3.29
C PRO A 22 -6.37 8.23 -1.77
N ASN A 23 -6.95 9.23 -1.11
CA ASN A 23 -6.94 9.35 0.35
C ASN A 23 -8.07 8.54 1.04
N ARG A 24 -8.74 7.60 0.37
CA ARG A 24 -9.75 6.72 0.99
C ARG A 24 -9.12 5.53 1.72
N ARG A 25 -9.41 5.43 3.02
CA ARG A 25 -9.16 4.25 3.87
C ARG A 25 -10.26 3.19 3.71
N PHE A 26 -11.51 3.63 3.59
CA PHE A 26 -12.66 2.77 3.30
C PHE A 26 -13.72 3.50 2.46
N VAL A 27 -14.64 2.74 1.88
CA VAL A 27 -15.80 3.23 1.13
C VAL A 27 -17.05 2.51 1.61
N ARG A 28 -18.09 3.25 1.96
CA ARG A 28 -19.41 2.69 2.29
C ARG A 28 -20.39 2.99 1.15
N LEU A 29 -21.11 1.97 0.71
CA LEU A 29 -22.11 2.06 -0.37
C LEU A 29 -23.45 1.51 0.10
N LEU A 30 -24.52 2.23 -0.22
CA LEU A 30 -25.88 1.86 0.13
C LEU A 30 -26.62 1.39 -1.14
N ILE A 31 -27.21 0.20 -1.08
CA ILE A 31 -28.19 -0.25 -2.08
C ILE A 31 -29.57 -0.14 -1.45
N LEU A 32 -30.50 0.50 -2.17
CA LEU A 32 -31.93 0.53 -1.84
C LEU A 32 -32.69 -0.36 -2.83
N SER A 33 -33.60 -1.19 -2.32
CA SER A 33 -34.42 -2.09 -3.13
C SER A 33 -35.78 -2.30 -2.47
N GLY A 34 -36.82 -1.70 -3.07
CA GLY A 34 -38.15 -1.65 -2.45
C GLY A 34 -38.06 -0.97 -1.09
N GLU A 35 -38.54 -1.67 -0.06
CA GLU A 35 -38.55 -1.21 1.34
C GLU A 35 -37.26 -1.53 2.12
N HIS A 36 -36.25 -2.10 1.44
CA HIS A 36 -35.04 -2.57 2.10
C HIS A 36 -33.80 -1.79 1.67
N PHE A 37 -32.84 -1.69 2.58
CA PHE A 37 -31.48 -1.27 2.27
C PHE A 37 -30.45 -2.31 2.66
N ARG A 38 -29.28 -2.25 2.01
CA ARG A 38 -28.08 -2.99 2.40
C ARG A 38 -26.88 -2.06 2.36
N LEU A 39 -26.12 -2.03 3.46
CA LEU A 39 -24.87 -1.31 3.54
C LEU A 39 -23.71 -2.25 3.19
N PHE A 40 -22.85 -1.81 2.29
CA PHE A 40 -21.56 -2.44 1.98
C PHE A 40 -20.43 -1.55 2.49
N HIS A 41 -19.48 -2.12 3.20
CA HIS A 41 -18.24 -1.48 3.63
C HIS A 41 -17.07 -2.15 2.91
N PHE A 42 -16.36 -1.38 2.09
CA PHE A 42 -15.14 -1.80 1.42
C PHE A 42 -13.94 -1.15 2.09
N ASP A 43 -12.93 -1.94 2.41
CA ASP A 43 -11.65 -1.48 2.94
C ASP A 43 -10.52 -2.33 2.31
N ARG A 44 -9.30 -2.20 2.84
CA ARG A 44 -8.16 -2.93 2.30
C ARG A 44 -8.13 -4.41 2.67
N SER A 45 -9.02 -4.87 3.53
CA SER A 45 -9.27 -6.29 3.86
C SER A 45 -10.41 -6.90 3.03
N GLY A 46 -11.06 -6.12 2.15
CA GLY A 46 -12.10 -6.60 1.25
C GLY A 46 -13.43 -5.93 1.52
N VAL A 47 -14.50 -6.73 1.63
CA VAL A 47 -15.87 -6.23 1.83
C VAL A 47 -16.52 -6.85 3.06
N GLN A 48 -17.39 -6.07 3.71
CA GLN A 48 -18.39 -6.50 4.68
C GLN A 48 -19.74 -5.94 4.24
N HIS A 49 -20.83 -6.66 4.49
CA HIS A 49 -22.16 -6.13 4.24
C HIS A 49 -23.15 -6.53 5.33
N THR A 50 -24.19 -5.72 5.52
CA THR A 50 -25.31 -6.06 6.41
C THR A 50 -26.22 -7.12 5.76
N PRO A 51 -27.11 -7.79 6.52
CA PRO A 51 -28.34 -8.34 5.96
C PRO A 51 -29.19 -7.24 5.29
N PRO A 52 -30.22 -7.59 4.49
CA PRO A 52 -31.19 -6.59 4.04
C PRO A 52 -31.99 -6.11 5.25
N ILE A 53 -32.16 -4.79 5.39
CA ILE A 53 -32.86 -4.18 6.51
C ILE A 53 -34.06 -3.41 5.95
N ASN A 54 -35.27 -3.73 6.41
CA ASN A 54 -36.45 -2.95 6.08
C ASN A 54 -36.37 -1.59 6.79
N PHE A 55 -36.38 -0.49 6.04
CA PHE A 55 -36.26 0.86 6.61
C PHE A 55 -37.56 1.39 7.21
N HIS A 56 -38.72 0.80 6.91
CA HIS A 56 -39.97 1.11 7.61
C HIS A 56 -40.01 0.47 9.00
N ASP A 57 -39.47 -0.75 9.15
CA ASP A 57 -39.35 -1.41 10.45
C ASP A 57 -38.22 -0.81 11.31
N ASN A 58 -37.14 -0.33 10.66
CA ASN A 58 -35.93 0.17 11.32
C ASN A 58 -35.55 1.59 10.86
N PRO A 59 -36.44 2.60 10.98
CA PRO A 59 -36.21 3.94 10.41
C PRO A 59 -35.03 4.65 11.06
N HIS A 60 -34.83 4.49 12.36
CA HIS A 60 -33.67 5.08 13.06
C HIS A 60 -32.34 4.53 12.55
N THR A 61 -32.27 3.24 12.20
CA THR A 61 -31.06 2.64 11.63
C THR A 61 -30.78 3.22 10.24
N PHE A 62 -31.82 3.37 9.42
CA PHE A 62 -31.70 3.99 8.11
C PHE A 62 -31.19 5.44 8.21
N VAL A 63 -31.79 6.26 9.08
CA VAL A 63 -31.35 7.64 9.32
C VAL A 63 -29.91 7.69 9.81
N ARG A 64 -29.50 6.84 10.76
CA ARG A 64 -28.10 6.77 11.23
C ARG A 64 -27.13 6.44 10.10
N VAL A 65 -27.50 5.53 9.19
CA VAL A 65 -26.66 5.18 8.04
C VAL A 65 -26.53 6.39 7.10
N VAL A 66 -27.62 7.08 6.80
CA VAL A 66 -27.56 8.29 5.95
C VAL A 66 -26.68 9.36 6.60
N LEU A 67 -26.88 9.66 7.89
CA LEU A 67 -26.07 10.64 8.61
C LEU A 67 -24.58 10.27 8.62
N GLY A 68 -24.25 8.99 8.82
CA GLY A 68 -22.87 8.53 8.78
C GLY A 68 -22.23 8.59 7.38
N LEU A 69 -23.03 8.44 6.31
CA LEU A 69 -22.56 8.60 4.92
C LEU A 69 -22.40 10.07 4.52
N THR A 70 -23.07 10.99 5.21
CA THR A 70 -23.03 12.43 4.98
C THR A 70 -22.34 13.19 6.13
N SER A 71 -21.50 12.51 6.90
CA SER A 71 -20.79 13.16 8.02
C SER A 71 -19.87 14.27 7.49
N PRO A 72 -19.83 15.44 8.16
CA PRO A 72 -18.86 16.48 7.83
C PRO A 72 -17.43 16.11 8.28
N ASP A 73 -17.27 15.12 9.16
CA ASP A 73 -15.95 14.57 9.50
C ASP A 73 -15.48 13.64 8.38
N GLU A 74 -14.37 14.03 7.74
CA GLU A 74 -13.73 13.28 6.67
C GLU A 74 -13.40 11.84 7.07
N SER A 75 -13.03 11.61 8.34
CA SER A 75 -12.67 10.30 8.87
C SER A 75 -13.87 9.36 8.93
N ASP A 76 -15.05 9.89 9.26
CA ASP A 76 -16.30 9.13 9.37
C ASP A 76 -16.76 8.56 8.04
N ILE A 77 -16.51 9.31 6.95
CA ILE A 77 -16.79 8.85 5.59
C ILE A 77 -15.63 8.05 5.00
N GLY A 78 -14.47 8.03 5.64
CA GLY A 78 -13.33 7.16 5.30
C GLY A 78 -12.24 7.82 4.47
N LEU A 79 -12.16 9.15 4.48
CA LEU A 79 -11.02 9.91 3.98
C LEU A 79 -9.91 9.95 5.05
N ASP A 80 -8.66 10.03 4.62
CA ASP A 80 -7.51 10.33 5.47
C ASP A 80 -7.36 11.86 5.57
N PRO A 81 -7.67 12.46 6.74
CA PRO A 81 -7.68 13.91 6.91
C PRO A 81 -6.28 14.52 6.93
N SER A 82 -5.23 13.71 6.91
CA SER A 82 -3.85 14.19 6.82
C SER A 82 -3.45 14.60 5.39
N ILE A 83 -4.26 14.27 4.38
CA ILE A 83 -4.03 14.68 2.99
C ILE A 83 -5.10 15.70 2.61
N GLN A 84 -4.68 16.92 2.33
CA GLN A 84 -5.59 18.05 2.04
C GLN A 84 -5.25 18.69 0.70
N TRP A 85 -6.25 19.28 0.05
CA TRP A 85 -6.08 19.99 -1.21
C TRP A 85 -6.66 21.40 -1.14
N ALA A 86 -5.97 22.36 -1.76
CA ALA A 86 -6.60 23.61 -2.14
C ALA A 86 -7.42 23.40 -3.42
N ILE A 87 -8.66 23.88 -3.42
CA ILE A 87 -9.60 23.73 -4.52
C ILE A 87 -9.95 25.11 -5.06
N GLU A 88 -9.71 25.31 -6.36
CA GLU A 88 -10.11 26.51 -7.08
C GLU A 88 -10.96 26.10 -8.28
N ASN A 89 -12.13 26.72 -8.46
CA ASN A 89 -13.06 26.42 -9.56
C ASN A 89 -13.40 24.91 -9.68
N GLY A 90 -13.54 24.22 -8.54
CA GLY A 90 -13.84 22.79 -8.48
C GLY A 90 -12.69 21.87 -8.85
N ARG A 91 -11.46 22.39 -9.01
CA ARG A 91 -10.26 21.60 -9.33
C ARG A 91 -9.23 21.70 -8.22
N LYS A 92 -8.55 20.58 -7.97
CA LYS A 92 -7.39 20.54 -7.06
C LYS A 92 -6.23 21.30 -7.71
N VAL A 93 -5.73 22.35 -7.07
CA VAL A 93 -4.62 23.17 -7.58
C VAL A 93 -3.32 22.94 -6.82
N SER A 94 -3.40 22.60 -5.54
CA SER A 94 -2.26 22.22 -4.70
C SER A 94 -2.73 21.26 -3.61
N GLY A 95 -1.78 20.62 -2.92
CA GLY A 95 -2.10 19.77 -1.79
C GLY A 95 -0.98 19.67 -0.79
N THR A 96 -1.32 19.23 0.41
CA THR A 96 -0.40 19.02 1.51
C THR A 96 -0.62 17.64 2.11
N LEU A 97 0.44 17.09 2.69
CA LEU A 97 0.39 15.83 3.40
C LEU A 97 1.06 16.00 4.77
N ARG A 98 0.29 15.76 5.81
CA ARG A 98 0.70 15.82 7.21
C ARG A 98 1.13 14.44 7.72
N THR A 99 2.26 14.39 8.42
CA THR A 99 2.83 13.16 8.98
C THR A 99 3.66 13.50 10.22
N ARG A 100 4.38 12.52 10.78
CA ARG A 100 5.33 12.73 11.88
C ARG A 100 6.78 12.57 11.40
N ASN A 101 7.67 13.39 11.94
CA ASN A 101 9.11 13.21 11.78
C ASN A 101 9.65 12.11 12.71
N SER A 102 10.97 11.89 12.69
CA SER A 102 11.65 10.90 13.55
C SER A 102 11.46 11.16 15.05
N ASP A 103 11.25 12.42 15.45
CA ASP A 103 11.05 12.83 16.84
C ASP A 103 9.56 12.75 17.26
N GLY A 104 8.69 12.26 16.37
CA GLY A 104 7.25 12.16 16.60
C GLY A 104 6.49 13.49 16.48
N GLN A 105 7.19 14.57 16.11
CA GLN A 105 6.59 15.89 15.90
C GLN A 105 5.87 15.93 14.55
N GLU A 106 4.78 16.68 14.51
CA GLU A 106 3.99 16.88 13.31
C GLU A 106 4.76 17.70 12.27
N VAL A 107 4.77 17.24 11.02
CA VAL A 107 5.34 17.94 9.86
C VAL A 107 4.34 17.89 8.72
N VAL A 108 4.27 18.98 7.96
CA VAL A 108 3.42 19.11 6.78
C VAL A 108 4.29 19.31 5.56
N TYR A 109 4.18 18.42 4.58
CA TYR A 109 4.88 18.52 3.31
C TYR A 109 3.94 19.04 2.22
N PRO A 110 4.30 20.12 1.49
CA PRO A 110 3.62 20.44 0.24
C PRO A 110 3.86 19.32 -0.78
N LEU A 111 2.78 18.90 -1.44
CA LEU A 111 2.85 17.91 -2.51
C LEU A 111 3.42 18.56 -3.78
N SER A 112 4.42 17.92 -4.38
CA SER A 112 4.98 18.35 -5.68
C SER A 112 3.98 18.13 -6.83
N ARG A 113 2.97 17.28 -6.63
CA ARG A 113 1.85 17.01 -7.56
C ARG A 113 0.57 16.79 -6.77
N VAL A 114 -0.57 17.28 -7.26
CA VAL A 114 -1.87 17.09 -6.62
C VAL A 114 -2.34 15.63 -6.59
N GLU A 115 -1.87 14.83 -7.53
CA GLU A 115 -2.17 13.40 -7.65
C GLU A 115 -0.96 12.54 -7.27
N PRO A 116 -1.17 11.33 -6.72
CA PRO A 116 -0.09 10.39 -6.49
C PRO A 116 0.51 9.96 -7.83
N PHE A 117 1.84 9.80 -7.89
CA PHE A 117 2.52 9.37 -9.12
C PHE A 117 2.46 7.85 -9.31
N PHE A 118 2.10 7.11 -8.26
CA PHE A 118 1.91 5.68 -8.29
C PHE A 118 0.79 5.28 -7.34
N PHE A 119 -0.10 4.39 -7.79
CA PHE A 119 -1.09 3.76 -6.92
C PHE A 119 -1.48 2.38 -7.45
N ARG A 120 -1.90 1.49 -6.57
CA ARG A 120 -2.52 0.21 -6.94
C ARG A 120 -4.04 0.28 -6.77
N GLY A 121 -4.77 0.28 -7.89
CA GLY A 121 -6.24 0.32 -7.93
C GLY A 121 -6.93 -1.00 -7.51
N VAL A 122 -6.41 -1.66 -6.49
CA VAL A 122 -6.99 -2.89 -5.89
C VAL A 122 -7.81 -2.51 -4.65
N ILE A 123 -8.89 -3.26 -4.41
CA ILE A 123 -9.67 -3.11 -3.16
C ILE A 123 -8.88 -3.73 -2.02
N ARG A 124 -8.66 -5.05 -2.09
CA ARG A 124 -7.94 -5.83 -1.08
C ARG A 124 -6.46 -5.92 -1.40
N GLY A 125 -5.60 -5.84 -0.38
CA GLY A 125 -4.16 -6.01 -0.50
C GLY A 125 -3.39 -4.81 0.04
N ARG A 126 -2.17 -4.60 -0.49
CA ARG A 126 -1.27 -3.54 -0.05
C ARG A 126 -1.78 -2.13 -0.34
N ALA A 127 -2.56 -1.98 -1.42
CA ALA A 127 -3.11 -0.71 -1.87
C ALA A 127 -2.09 0.44 -1.83
N THR A 128 -0.84 0.16 -2.25
CA THR A 128 0.27 1.11 -2.18
C THR A 128 -0.05 2.39 -2.94
N ILE A 129 0.20 3.54 -2.34
CA ILE A 129 0.08 4.87 -2.93
C ILE A 129 1.36 5.64 -2.64
N CYS A 130 1.97 6.22 -3.67
CA CYS A 130 3.16 7.04 -3.52
C CYS A 130 2.91 8.47 -3.98
N TRP A 131 3.21 9.40 -3.10
CA TRP A 131 3.10 10.84 -3.29
C TRP A 131 4.48 11.45 -3.48
N SER A 132 4.59 12.45 -4.35
CA SER A 132 5.79 13.28 -4.46
C SER A 132 5.57 14.51 -3.59
N ALA A 133 6.54 14.81 -2.72
CA ALA A 133 6.47 15.96 -1.83
C ALA A 133 7.84 16.62 -1.72
N ARG A 134 7.87 17.84 -1.19
CA ARG A 134 9.11 18.57 -0.96
C ARG A 134 9.22 18.97 0.50
N ASP A 135 10.40 18.80 1.08
CA ASP A 135 10.73 19.40 2.36
C ASP A 135 10.94 20.91 2.18
N SER A 136 10.09 21.72 2.80
CA SER A 136 10.15 23.19 2.69
C SER A 136 11.37 23.80 3.38
N VAL A 137 12.02 23.09 4.31
CA VAL A 137 13.20 23.57 5.04
C VAL A 137 14.48 23.25 4.25
N THR A 138 14.64 22.00 3.84
CA THR A 138 15.86 21.53 3.16
C THR A 138 15.80 21.67 1.64
N GLY A 139 14.60 21.82 1.07
CA GLY A 139 14.36 21.82 -0.37
C GLY A 139 14.41 20.42 -1.01
N GLU A 140 14.67 19.37 -0.23
CA GLU A 140 14.82 17.99 -0.69
C GLU A 140 13.49 17.44 -1.23
N GLU A 141 13.54 16.73 -2.36
CA GLU A 141 12.39 15.98 -2.89
C GLU A 141 12.25 14.64 -2.15
N LEU A 142 11.01 14.34 -1.74
CA LEU A 142 10.64 13.20 -0.93
C LEU A 142 9.58 12.37 -1.64
N VAL A 143 9.56 11.08 -1.33
CA VAL A 143 8.47 10.16 -1.66
C VAL A 143 7.79 9.77 -0.36
N ILE A 144 6.47 9.93 -0.31
CA ILE A 144 5.64 9.50 0.81
C ILE A 144 4.84 8.29 0.35
N LYS A 145 5.07 7.14 0.97
CA LYS A 145 4.46 5.85 0.63
C LYS A 145 3.44 5.47 1.70
N ASP A 146 2.18 5.36 1.30
CA ASP A 146 1.10 4.77 2.10
C ASP A 146 0.88 3.32 1.66
N SER A 147 0.76 2.40 2.62
CA SER A 147 0.52 0.98 2.32
C SER A 147 -0.18 0.25 3.46
N TRP A 148 -0.77 -0.90 3.14
CA TRP A 148 -1.52 -1.77 4.05
C TRP A 148 -0.86 -3.14 4.15
N ARG A 149 -0.20 -3.44 5.26
CA ARG A 149 0.39 -4.76 5.53
C ARG A 149 -0.62 -5.69 6.20
N ASP A 150 -0.45 -6.99 6.02
CA ASP A 150 -1.09 -7.97 6.91
C ASP A 150 -0.50 -7.82 8.33
N ASP A 151 -1.31 -8.06 9.35
CA ASP A 151 -0.92 -7.82 10.75
C ASP A 151 0.17 -8.75 11.26
N ASP A 152 0.24 -9.96 10.71
CA ASP A 152 1.28 -10.98 10.94
C ASP A 152 2.64 -10.66 10.30
N ARG A 153 2.70 -9.66 9.40
CA ARG A 153 3.95 -9.27 8.74
C ARG A 153 4.67 -8.16 9.49
N VAL A 154 5.99 -8.30 9.57
CA VAL A 154 6.90 -7.21 9.96
C VAL A 154 6.71 -6.04 8.99
N SER A 155 6.57 -4.84 9.53
CA SER A 155 6.39 -3.63 8.73
C SER A 155 7.65 -3.26 7.96
N GLU A 156 7.48 -2.74 6.74
CA GLU A 156 8.57 -2.35 5.83
C GLU A 156 9.60 -1.44 6.50
N HIS A 157 9.13 -0.49 7.33
CA HIS A 157 9.98 0.51 7.98
C HIS A 157 11.07 -0.11 8.86
N VAL A 158 10.86 -1.31 9.39
CA VAL A 158 11.87 -2.01 10.19
C VAL A 158 13.09 -2.35 9.33
N TYR A 159 12.89 -2.80 8.11
CA TYR A 159 13.98 -3.09 7.18
C TYR A 159 14.63 -1.81 6.64
N LEU A 160 13.83 -0.77 6.43
CA LEU A 160 14.32 0.54 6.01
C LEU A 160 15.18 1.22 7.10
N GLN A 161 14.87 1.01 8.38
CA GLN A 161 15.70 1.48 9.48
C GLN A 161 17.11 0.88 9.45
N GLU A 162 17.23 -0.40 9.05
CA GLU A 162 18.53 -1.07 8.93
C GLU A 162 19.33 -0.67 7.70
N ALA A 163 18.62 -0.21 6.67
CA ALA A 163 19.16 0.31 5.43
C ALA A 163 19.73 1.73 5.56
N LEU A 164 19.46 2.42 6.67
CA LEU A 164 20.00 3.77 6.91
C LEU A 164 21.52 3.76 6.83
N GLY A 165 22.05 4.66 6.00
CA GLY A 165 23.48 4.82 5.74
C GLY A 165 24.09 3.78 4.82
N ILE A 166 23.33 2.79 4.31
CA ILE A 166 23.85 1.80 3.35
C ILE A 166 23.78 2.38 1.93
N PRO A 167 24.92 2.59 1.24
CA PRO A 167 24.91 2.97 -0.17
C PRO A 167 24.18 1.92 -1.01
N GLY A 168 23.51 2.37 -2.07
CA GLY A 168 22.81 1.48 -2.98
C GLY A 168 21.39 1.10 -2.51
N VAL A 169 20.94 1.62 -1.36
CA VAL A 169 19.60 1.37 -0.81
C VAL A 169 18.90 2.69 -0.51
N VAL A 170 17.58 2.70 -0.67
CA VAL A 170 16.71 3.82 -0.34
C VAL A 170 16.89 4.28 1.10
N GLN A 171 16.91 5.60 1.31
CA GLN A 171 17.09 6.20 2.63
C GLN A 171 15.75 6.70 3.17
N MET A 172 15.32 6.13 4.29
CA MET A 172 14.14 6.56 5.03
C MET A 172 14.42 7.87 5.79
N VAL A 173 13.42 8.74 5.83
CA VAL A 173 13.43 10.02 6.56
C VAL A 173 12.61 9.88 7.83
N SER A 174 11.38 9.39 7.74
CA SER A 174 10.53 9.09 8.89
C SER A 174 9.51 8.01 8.56
N CYS A 175 8.88 7.47 9.60
CA CYS A 175 7.78 6.52 9.48
C CYS A 175 6.71 6.83 10.53
N GLU A 176 5.45 6.73 10.12
CA GLU A 176 4.30 6.66 11.02
C GLU A 176 3.69 5.25 10.88
N PRO A 177 4.12 4.28 11.71
CA PRO A 177 3.54 2.95 11.70
C PRO A 177 2.16 2.94 12.35
N ASP A 178 1.36 1.93 12.01
CA ASP A 178 0.10 1.61 12.69
C ASP A 178 -0.95 2.75 12.74
N ARG A 179 -1.05 3.53 11.66
CA ARG A 179 -1.97 4.69 11.53
C ARG A 179 -3.46 4.34 11.60
N GLY A 180 -3.79 3.07 11.46
CA GLY A 180 -5.14 2.55 11.46
C GLY A 180 -5.16 1.07 11.07
N GLN A 181 -6.24 0.38 11.44
CA GLN A 181 -6.41 -1.04 11.14
C GLN A 181 -7.83 -1.31 10.64
N THR A 182 -7.97 -2.21 9.67
CA THR A 182 -9.27 -2.54 9.06
C THR A 182 -10.25 -3.16 10.07
N ARG A 183 -9.78 -3.90 11.08
CA ARG A 183 -10.65 -4.39 12.17
C ARG A 183 -11.38 -3.27 12.92
N HIS A 184 -10.73 -2.12 13.11
CA HIS A 184 -11.35 -0.96 13.77
C HIS A 184 -12.34 -0.26 12.83
N LEU A 185 -12.02 -0.17 11.53
CA LEU A 185 -12.91 0.41 10.51
C LEU A 185 -14.24 -0.37 10.37
N ARG A 186 -14.20 -1.67 10.66
CA ARG A 186 -15.35 -2.58 10.63
C ARG A 186 -16.11 -2.70 11.96
N GLY A 187 -15.56 -2.14 13.06
CA GLY A 187 -16.20 -2.17 14.36
C GLY A 187 -16.35 -3.58 14.97
N PHE A 188 -15.42 -4.51 14.68
CA PHE A 188 -15.49 -5.87 15.22
C PHE A 188 -15.27 -5.96 16.73
N GLY A 189 -14.75 -4.90 17.37
CA GLY A 189 -14.31 -4.96 18.76
C GLY A 189 -13.29 -6.09 18.95
N ASP A 190 -13.45 -6.88 20.01
CA ASP A 190 -12.56 -8.00 20.32
C ASP A 190 -12.91 -9.30 19.56
N SER A 191 -14.06 -9.36 18.88
CA SER A 191 -14.56 -10.57 18.24
C SER A 191 -14.29 -10.55 16.73
N ILE A 192 -13.11 -10.99 16.33
CA ILE A 192 -12.69 -11.04 14.93
C ILE A 192 -13.31 -12.26 14.23
N PRO A 193 -14.08 -12.09 13.12
CA PRO A 193 -14.65 -13.21 12.39
C PRO A 193 -13.59 -14.16 11.81
N ALA A 194 -13.90 -15.46 11.81
CA ALA A 194 -13.06 -16.47 11.16
C ALA A 194 -12.89 -16.14 9.65
N GLY A 195 -11.65 -16.18 9.16
CA GLY A 195 -11.30 -15.84 7.77
C GLY A 195 -11.17 -14.34 7.49
N PHE A 196 -11.35 -13.47 8.48
CA PHE A 196 -10.97 -12.06 8.34
C PHE A 196 -9.45 -11.90 8.44
N HIS A 197 -8.87 -11.22 7.45
CA HIS A 197 -7.45 -10.88 7.45
C HIS A 197 -7.30 -9.40 7.75
N ASN A 198 -6.90 -9.07 8.98
CA ASN A 198 -6.68 -7.70 9.40
C ASN A 198 -5.51 -7.09 8.64
N ARG A 199 -5.62 -5.79 8.34
CA ARG A 199 -4.54 -5.03 7.70
C ARG A 199 -4.30 -3.74 8.42
N ILE A 200 -3.03 -3.36 8.47
CA ILE A 200 -2.54 -2.22 9.22
C ILE A 200 -1.91 -1.23 8.25
N GLU A 201 -2.34 0.03 8.34
CA GLU A 201 -1.82 1.12 7.52
C GLU A 201 -0.50 1.63 8.07
N THR A 202 0.44 1.91 7.17
CA THR A 202 1.73 2.53 7.49
C THR A 202 2.02 3.62 6.46
N ARG A 203 2.60 4.72 6.92
CA ARG A 203 3.15 5.79 6.08
C ARG A 203 4.65 5.88 6.27
N VAL A 204 5.39 5.79 5.18
CA VAL A 204 6.86 5.95 5.19
C VAL A 204 7.25 7.14 4.31
N VAL A 205 8.13 8.00 4.83
CA VAL A 205 8.76 9.08 4.06
C VAL A 205 10.17 8.64 3.72
N VAL A 206 10.51 8.65 2.42
CA VAL A 206 11.85 8.29 1.92
C VAL A 206 12.39 9.39 1.01
N LYS A 207 13.70 9.44 0.84
CA LYS A 207 14.33 10.32 -0.15
C LYS A 207 13.90 9.96 -1.56
N SER A 208 13.76 10.97 -2.41
CA SER A 208 13.48 10.78 -3.84
C SER A 208 14.77 10.52 -4.64
N TYR A 209 14.66 9.68 -5.66
CA TYR A 209 15.76 9.30 -6.57
C TYR A 209 15.31 9.38 -8.03
N GLY A 210 16.16 8.90 -8.95
CA GLY A 210 15.85 8.86 -10.37
C GLY A 210 14.74 7.87 -10.73
N LYS A 211 14.50 7.72 -12.03
CA LYS A 211 13.50 6.78 -12.55
C LYS A 211 13.95 5.33 -12.33
N SER A 212 13.01 4.39 -12.41
CA SER A 212 13.33 2.96 -12.47
C SER A 212 14.39 2.67 -13.54
N VAL A 213 15.29 1.73 -13.25
CA VAL A 213 16.40 1.34 -14.12
C VAL A 213 15.93 0.91 -15.50
N LYS A 214 14.66 0.51 -15.67
CA LYS A 214 14.06 0.23 -16.99
C LYS A 214 14.11 1.40 -17.98
N TYR A 215 14.30 2.62 -17.50
CA TYR A 215 14.41 3.85 -18.30
C TYR A 215 15.87 4.30 -18.49
N PHE A 216 16.83 3.39 -18.38
CA PHE A 216 18.23 3.68 -18.64
C PHE A 216 18.45 4.24 -20.07
N THR A 217 19.46 5.09 -20.23
CA THR A 217 19.84 5.67 -21.52
C THR A 217 21.16 5.13 -22.07
N SER A 218 21.93 4.39 -21.25
CA SER A 218 23.16 3.72 -21.69
C SER A 218 23.42 2.42 -20.93
N ALA A 219 24.15 1.49 -21.55
CA ALA A 219 24.58 0.25 -20.91
C ALA A 219 25.38 0.51 -19.63
N MET A 220 26.23 1.54 -19.63
CA MET A 220 27.02 1.92 -18.46
C MET A 220 26.14 2.36 -17.29
N GLN A 221 25.04 3.07 -17.56
CA GLN A 221 24.13 3.52 -16.53
C GLN A 221 23.44 2.35 -15.83
N VAL A 222 22.93 1.37 -16.58
CA VAL A 222 22.30 0.17 -15.98
C VAL A 222 23.31 -0.70 -15.24
N VAL A 223 24.52 -0.90 -15.78
CA VAL A 223 25.57 -1.68 -15.09
C VAL A 223 25.98 -1.02 -13.78
N CYS A 224 26.19 0.30 -13.76
CA CYS A 224 26.49 1.03 -12.53
C CYS A 224 25.34 0.93 -11.51
N ALA A 225 24.10 1.08 -11.97
CA ALA A 225 22.94 1.03 -11.11
C ALA A 225 22.75 -0.36 -10.47
N LEU A 226 22.86 -1.42 -11.26
CA LEU A 226 22.75 -2.80 -10.77
C LEU A 226 23.88 -3.13 -9.80
N ARG A 227 25.13 -2.72 -10.11
CA ARG A 227 26.28 -2.91 -9.20
C ARG A 227 26.00 -2.29 -7.83
N ASP A 228 25.57 -1.04 -7.79
CA ASP A 228 25.36 -0.31 -6.54
C ASP A 228 24.19 -0.90 -5.74
N ALA A 229 23.07 -1.25 -6.40
CA ALA A 229 21.93 -1.89 -5.75
C ALA A 229 22.27 -3.29 -5.20
N ILE A 230 23.05 -4.10 -5.93
CA ILE A 230 23.52 -5.41 -5.48
C ILE A 230 24.48 -5.27 -4.29
N ALA A 231 25.39 -4.30 -4.33
CA ALA A 231 26.29 -4.02 -3.22
C ALA A 231 25.51 -3.61 -1.96
N GLY A 232 24.53 -2.72 -2.10
CA GLY A 232 23.65 -2.32 -0.99
C GLY A 232 22.83 -3.49 -0.43
N HIS A 233 22.28 -4.34 -1.30
CA HIS A 233 21.57 -5.54 -0.87
C HIS A 233 22.49 -6.55 -0.17
N MET A 234 23.74 -6.71 -0.61
CA MET A 234 24.74 -7.57 0.04
C MET A 234 25.03 -7.10 1.47
N GLU A 235 25.14 -5.80 1.71
CA GLU A 235 25.34 -5.26 3.07
C GLU A 235 24.12 -5.53 3.97
N LEU A 236 22.90 -5.36 3.45
CA LEU A 236 21.68 -5.75 4.16
C LEU A 236 21.61 -7.26 4.44
N TYR A 237 22.04 -8.07 3.47
CA TYR A 237 22.06 -9.52 3.60
C TYR A 237 22.99 -9.97 4.72
N LYS A 238 24.16 -9.33 4.86
CA LYS A 238 25.08 -9.55 6.00
C LYS A 238 24.46 -9.16 7.34
N LYS A 239 23.57 -8.16 7.36
CA LYS A 239 22.78 -7.76 8.55
C LYS A 239 21.55 -8.67 8.79
N GLY A 240 21.34 -9.71 7.99
CA GLY A 240 20.23 -10.65 8.15
C GLY A 240 18.92 -10.21 7.49
N THR A 241 18.95 -9.25 6.56
CA THR A 241 17.76 -8.79 5.82
C THR A 241 17.81 -9.25 4.36
N LEU A 242 16.79 -10.00 3.95
CA LEU A 242 16.62 -10.48 2.57
C LEU A 242 15.46 -9.75 1.90
N HIS A 243 15.71 -9.05 0.79
CA HIS A 243 14.73 -8.22 0.08
C HIS A 243 13.57 -9.01 -0.56
N ARG A 244 13.90 -10.15 -1.19
CA ARG A 244 12.98 -11.08 -1.91
C ARG A 244 12.20 -10.54 -3.12
N ASP A 245 12.17 -9.24 -3.36
CA ASP A 245 11.48 -8.65 -4.54
C ASP A 245 12.41 -7.79 -5.41
N VAL A 246 13.59 -8.31 -5.77
CA VAL A 246 14.54 -7.59 -6.63
C VAL A 246 14.07 -7.70 -8.08
N SER A 247 13.72 -6.57 -8.68
CA SER A 247 13.25 -6.48 -10.07
C SER A 247 13.69 -5.17 -10.72
N ILE A 248 13.58 -5.08 -12.04
CA ILE A 248 13.86 -3.83 -12.79
C ILE A 248 12.96 -2.65 -12.37
N TYR A 249 11.85 -2.92 -11.68
CA TYR A 249 10.95 -1.89 -11.16
C TYR A 249 11.36 -1.40 -9.76
N ASN A 250 12.13 -2.20 -9.02
CA ASN A 250 12.56 -1.93 -7.65
C ASN A 250 14.02 -1.48 -7.55
N VAL A 251 14.71 -1.29 -8.68
CA VAL A 251 16.00 -0.60 -8.76
C VAL A 251 15.77 0.75 -9.45
N LEU A 252 16.03 1.84 -8.73
CA LEU A 252 16.00 3.20 -9.27
C LEU A 252 17.40 3.64 -9.70
N LEU A 253 17.46 4.52 -10.68
CA LEU A 253 18.68 5.26 -11.02
C LEU A 253 19.00 6.28 -9.92
N GLY A 254 20.28 6.53 -9.69
CA GLY A 254 20.74 7.62 -8.85
C GLY A 254 20.32 8.99 -9.36
N LYS A 255 20.48 10.02 -8.52
CA LYS A 255 20.39 11.42 -8.97
C LYS A 255 21.47 11.70 -10.04
N PRO A 256 21.31 12.74 -10.88
CA PRO A 256 22.37 13.18 -11.78
C PRO A 256 23.69 13.33 -11.02
N ASP A 257 24.79 12.88 -11.63
CA ASP A 257 26.15 12.94 -11.08
C ASP A 257 26.33 12.21 -9.74
N ALA A 258 25.49 11.21 -9.43
CA ALA A 258 25.63 10.40 -8.23
C ALA A 258 27.00 9.71 -8.14
N GLU A 259 27.62 9.84 -6.97
CA GLU A 259 28.86 9.15 -6.62
C GLU A 259 28.72 7.62 -6.73
N PRO A 260 29.83 6.89 -6.97
CA PRO A 260 29.82 5.43 -6.87
C PRO A 260 29.20 4.96 -5.55
N GLY A 261 28.29 3.99 -5.62
CA GLY A 261 27.50 3.53 -4.49
C GLY A 261 26.10 4.14 -4.44
N TYR A 262 25.82 5.22 -5.17
CA TYR A 262 24.50 5.85 -5.23
C TYR A 262 23.91 5.94 -6.64
N ARG A 263 24.54 5.29 -7.64
CA ARG A 263 24.09 5.32 -9.04
C ARG A 263 22.92 4.39 -9.30
N GLY A 264 22.69 3.43 -8.40
CA GLY A 264 21.48 2.62 -8.36
C GLY A 264 21.02 2.43 -6.93
N ILE A 265 19.71 2.44 -6.73
CA ILE A 265 19.07 2.47 -5.42
C ILE A 265 17.99 1.40 -5.37
N LEU A 266 18.18 0.41 -4.51
CA LEU A 266 17.18 -0.62 -4.22
C LEU A 266 16.06 -0.03 -3.34
N ILE A 267 14.81 -0.23 -3.76
CA ILE A 267 13.58 0.22 -3.09
C ILE A 267 12.60 -0.96 -2.89
N ASP A 268 11.54 -0.71 -2.13
CA ASP A 268 10.36 -1.60 -1.92
C ASP A 268 10.63 -2.86 -1.10
N PHE A 269 10.67 -2.69 0.23
CA PHE A 269 10.98 -3.73 1.22
C PHE A 269 9.72 -4.43 1.76
N ASP A 270 8.55 -4.22 1.15
CA ASP A 270 7.27 -4.83 1.56
C ASP A 270 7.30 -6.36 1.61
N MET A 271 8.18 -6.96 0.81
CA MET A 271 8.37 -8.40 0.72
C MET A 271 9.61 -8.86 1.48
N ALA A 272 10.33 -8.00 2.19
CA ALA A 272 11.54 -8.40 2.89
C ALA A 272 11.26 -9.38 4.05
N THR A 273 12.28 -10.13 4.45
CA THR A 273 12.23 -11.03 5.61
C THR A 273 13.56 -11.01 6.36
N ARG A 274 13.49 -11.41 7.63
CA ARG A 274 14.66 -11.84 8.37
C ARG A 274 15.19 -13.14 7.79
N ARG A 275 16.52 -13.21 7.68
CA ARG A 275 17.28 -14.42 7.41
C ARG A 275 17.85 -14.90 8.74
N ASP A 276 17.74 -16.20 9.00
CA ASP A 276 18.46 -16.83 10.10
C ASP A 276 19.96 -16.78 9.80
N VAL A 277 20.69 -15.99 10.58
CA VAL A 277 22.15 -15.81 10.44
C VAL A 277 22.90 -17.09 10.86
N GLY A 278 22.19 -18.07 11.44
CA GLY A 278 22.74 -19.34 11.97
C GLY A 278 22.57 -20.59 11.10
N SER A 279 21.86 -20.55 9.97
CA SER A 279 21.81 -21.70 9.05
C SER A 279 22.77 -21.51 7.88
N SER A 280 23.90 -22.24 7.97
CA SER A 280 24.61 -22.68 6.78
C SER A 280 23.59 -23.32 5.83
N THR A 281 23.63 -22.94 4.56
CA THR A 281 22.78 -23.50 3.51
C THR A 281 23.04 -25.00 3.35
N ASP A 282 22.28 -25.82 4.06
CA ASP A 282 21.99 -27.19 3.61
C ASP A 282 20.92 -27.06 2.52
N TRP A 283 21.37 -27.24 1.28
CA TRP A 283 20.47 -27.48 0.16
C TRP A 283 19.54 -28.64 0.53
N ARG A 284 18.23 -28.43 0.47
CA ARG A 284 17.26 -29.52 0.52
C ARG A 284 16.75 -29.72 -0.89
N ILE A 285 17.17 -30.81 -1.52
CA ILE A 285 16.52 -31.32 -2.74
C ILE A 285 15.14 -31.80 -2.30
N LEU A 286 14.08 -31.27 -2.93
CA LEU A 286 12.72 -31.76 -2.75
C LEU A 286 12.70 -33.25 -3.08
N SER A 287 12.15 -34.05 -2.18
CA SER A 287 11.97 -35.48 -2.45
C SER A 287 10.91 -35.67 -3.54
N TYR A 288 11.04 -36.76 -4.31
CA TYR A 288 10.24 -37.09 -5.50
C TYR A 288 8.70 -37.07 -5.29
N ALA A 289 8.22 -37.02 -4.04
CA ALA A 289 6.80 -36.96 -3.68
C ALA A 289 6.18 -35.56 -3.81
N GLU A 290 6.97 -34.48 -3.78
CA GLU A 290 6.46 -33.10 -3.82
C GLU A 290 6.34 -32.54 -5.24
N THR A 291 6.93 -33.21 -6.23
CA THR A 291 6.90 -32.82 -7.65
C THR A 291 5.63 -33.27 -8.37
N THR A 292 4.88 -34.24 -7.85
CA THR A 292 3.74 -34.86 -8.54
C THR A 292 2.46 -34.03 -8.52
N THR A 293 2.36 -33.00 -7.68
CA THR A 293 1.15 -32.16 -7.57
C THR A 293 1.10 -31.00 -8.56
N MET A 294 2.14 -30.78 -9.37
CA MET A 294 2.20 -29.67 -10.34
C MET A 294 1.82 -30.02 -11.79
N THR A 295 1.36 -31.25 -12.08
CA THR A 295 1.08 -31.69 -13.47
C THR A 295 -0.37 -32.06 -13.77
N HIS A 296 -1.36 -31.32 -13.26
CA HIS A 296 -2.76 -31.45 -13.71
C HIS A 296 -3.28 -30.14 -14.31
N PHE A 297 -2.97 -29.93 -15.59
CA PHE A 297 -3.82 -29.15 -16.50
C PHE A 297 -4.73 -30.13 -17.26
N PRO A 298 -6.06 -29.98 -17.26
CA PRO A 298 -6.91 -30.83 -18.07
C PRO A 298 -6.84 -30.35 -19.53
N VAL A 299 -6.14 -31.09 -20.37
CA VAL A 299 -6.28 -30.98 -21.83
C VAL A 299 -7.40 -31.95 -22.24
N THR A 300 -8.44 -31.37 -22.81
CA THR A 300 -9.61 -32.04 -23.38
C THR A 300 -9.25 -33.06 -24.46
N THR A 301 -9.99 -34.16 -24.40
CA THR A 301 -10.09 -35.32 -25.28
C THR A 301 -10.12 -35.03 -26.79
N TRP A 302 -9.19 -35.67 -27.49
CA TRP A 302 -9.25 -36.18 -28.88
C TRP A 302 -8.54 -37.56 -28.77
N MET A 303 -8.94 -38.71 -29.32
CA MET A 303 -9.77 -39.14 -30.45
C MET A 303 -10.29 -40.56 -30.14
N ILE A 304 -11.51 -40.90 -30.57
CA ILE A 304 -11.78 -41.85 -31.66
C ILE A 304 -12.89 -41.23 -32.51
#